data_AF-A0A7V1Q3C2-F1
#
_entry.id   AF-A0A7V1Q3C2-F1
#
_cell.length_a   1.000
_cell.length_b   1.000
_cell.length_c   1.000
_cell.angle_alpha   90.00
_cell.angle_beta   90.00
_cell.angle_gamma   90.00
#
_symmetry.space_group_name_H-M   'P 1'
#
loop_
_entity.id
_entity.type
_entity.pdbx_description
1 polymer ?
#
loop_
_entity_poly.entity_id
_entity_poly.type
_entity_poly.pdbx_seq_one_letter_code
_entity_poly.pdbx_strand_id
1 'polypeptide(L)'
;MASRFLWRLALVAALGWMLAGGSQAQTFTLTHNGWTYSEDVGSQGMGNFIDPNSVDHMYQNWWWFRTNLDGYEKPLANLVSIMSGGANSVNLVFTESAGNLSNALLFKIDYTLTGVSSTQAYVSIDWSVQNIYGQIPQPITVDFFAYSDFDLNGTPGGDSAFALSPFDVQYSEGSTVVDVIASSGNLLGYDIDNFPSLLNLLNDSAVYNVSGLMPSTVPGDMTNVFQWRATLNLGDTLSGGLRKMVTLGAPPGPVIPEPGTWALMLSGLAPVALRLRKKA
;
A
#
# COMPACT_ATOMS: atom_id res chain seq x y z
N MET A 1 49.04 40.58 -37.41
CA MET A 1 48.46 39.53 -38.29
C MET A 1 48.93 38.18 -37.77
N ALA A 2 48.38 37.65 -36.67
CA ALA A 2 47.05 37.04 -36.53
C ALA A 2 46.91 35.70 -37.28
N SER A 3 47.51 34.62 -36.74
CA SER A 3 47.15 33.23 -37.10
C SER A 3 47.76 32.15 -36.20
N ARG A 4 47.93 32.40 -34.89
CA ARG A 4 48.44 31.40 -33.93
C ARG A 4 47.54 31.25 -32.72
N PHE A 5 46.28 30.82 -32.89
CA PHE A 5 45.42 30.54 -31.72
C PHE A 5 44.20 29.64 -31.96
N LEU A 6 44.20 28.71 -32.93
CA LEU A 6 42.96 27.97 -33.26
C LEU A 6 43.09 26.45 -33.50
N TRP A 7 44.16 25.79 -33.06
CA TRP A 7 44.33 24.34 -33.30
C TRP A 7 44.67 23.51 -32.05
N ARG A 8 44.29 23.99 -30.86
CA ARG A 8 44.33 23.21 -29.59
C ARG A 8 42.96 23.07 -28.91
N LEU A 9 41.89 23.14 -29.70
CA LEU A 9 40.50 22.95 -29.26
C LEU A 9 39.82 21.79 -30.03
N ALA A 10 40.61 20.79 -30.42
CA ALA A 10 40.14 19.54 -31.04
C ALA A 10 40.48 18.32 -30.14
N LEU A 11 40.47 18.54 -28.83
CA LEU A 11 40.50 17.53 -27.79
C LEU A 11 39.40 17.99 -26.81
N VAL A 12 38.50 17.09 -26.42
CA VAL A 12 37.26 17.33 -25.65
C VAL A 12 35.99 17.66 -26.47
N ALA A 13 35.78 17.01 -27.62
CA ALA A 13 34.43 16.87 -28.21
C ALA A 13 34.07 15.41 -28.55
N ALA A 14 34.76 14.46 -27.88
CA ALA A 14 34.53 13.03 -28.03
C ALA A 14 34.75 12.37 -26.67
N LEU A 15 33.93 12.71 -25.67
CA LEU A 15 33.67 11.91 -24.47
C LEU A 15 32.59 12.64 -23.67
N GLY A 16 31.35 12.52 -24.12
CA GLY A 16 30.20 13.15 -23.47
C GLY A 16 28.90 12.39 -23.73
N TRP A 17 29.00 11.13 -24.12
CA TRP A 17 27.90 10.18 -23.97
C TRP A 17 28.21 9.41 -22.68
N MET A 18 28.17 10.14 -21.56
CA MET A 18 27.88 9.48 -20.29
C MET A 18 26.51 8.85 -20.49
N LEU A 19 26.51 7.53 -20.48
CA LEU A 19 25.37 6.68 -20.31
C LEU A 19 24.53 7.26 -19.18
N ALA A 20 23.52 8.06 -19.52
CA ALA A 20 22.33 8.16 -18.70
C ALA A 20 21.70 6.77 -18.79
N GLY A 21 22.17 5.85 -17.94
CA GLY A 21 21.38 4.71 -17.55
C GLY A 21 20.18 5.29 -16.83
N GLY A 22 19.15 5.67 -17.58
CA GLY A 22 17.85 5.96 -17.00
C GLY A 22 17.48 4.71 -16.22
N SER A 23 17.23 4.83 -14.92
CA SER A 23 16.54 3.76 -14.21
C SER A 23 15.23 3.58 -14.97
N GLN A 24 15.06 2.45 -15.65
CA GLN A 24 13.74 2.10 -16.15
C GLN A 24 12.85 2.00 -14.91
N ALA A 25 11.77 2.79 -14.88
CA ALA A 25 10.76 2.65 -13.85
C ALA A 25 10.31 1.18 -13.86
N GLN A 26 10.41 0.51 -12.71
CA GLN A 26 10.01 -0.88 -12.57
C GLN A 26 8.50 -0.89 -12.33
N THR A 27 7.72 -0.62 -13.37
CA THR A 27 6.26 -0.54 -13.27
C THR A 27 5.59 -1.76 -13.88
N PHE A 28 4.40 -2.07 -13.38
CA PHE A 28 3.47 -2.94 -14.10
C PHE A 28 2.10 -2.29 -14.22
N THR A 29 1.35 -2.70 -15.22
CA THR A 29 -0.03 -2.26 -15.44
C THR A 29 -0.87 -3.46 -15.81
N LEU A 30 -1.96 -3.64 -15.08
CA LEU A 30 -2.97 -4.66 -15.28
C LEU A 30 -4.24 -4.00 -15.79
N THR A 31 -4.91 -4.63 -16.75
CA THR A 31 -6.18 -4.15 -17.30
C THR A 31 -7.18 -5.30 -17.38
N HIS A 32 -8.44 -5.05 -17.01
CA HIS A 32 -9.52 -6.02 -17.17
C HIS A 32 -10.88 -5.34 -17.19
N ASN A 33 -11.67 -5.57 -18.24
CA ASN A 33 -13.03 -5.04 -18.37
C ASN A 33 -13.16 -3.52 -18.11
N GLY A 34 -12.20 -2.74 -18.63
CA GLY A 34 -12.18 -1.27 -18.49
C GLY A 34 -11.53 -0.74 -17.21
N TRP A 35 -11.22 -1.61 -16.24
CA TRP A 35 -10.46 -1.25 -15.05
C TRP A 35 -8.97 -1.35 -15.28
N THR A 36 -8.20 -0.52 -14.58
CA THR A 36 -6.73 -0.54 -14.58
C THR A 36 -6.18 -0.58 -13.17
N TYR A 37 -5.15 -1.40 -12.94
CA TYR A 37 -4.38 -1.41 -11.70
C TYR A 37 -2.90 -1.34 -12.04
N SER A 38 -2.15 -0.45 -11.40
CA SER A 38 -0.71 -0.32 -11.64
C SER A 38 0.06 0.02 -10.37
N GLU A 39 1.31 -0.38 -10.33
CA GLU A 39 2.27 0.01 -9.30
C GLU A 39 3.63 0.32 -9.92
N ASP A 40 4.31 1.33 -9.37
CA ASP A 40 5.75 1.55 -9.51
C ASP A 40 6.51 0.81 -8.39
N VAL A 41 6.99 -0.37 -8.74
CA VAL A 41 7.78 -1.26 -7.88
C VAL A 41 9.13 -0.63 -7.52
N GLY A 42 9.64 0.29 -8.35
CA GLY A 42 10.87 1.04 -8.07
C GLY A 42 10.67 2.19 -7.07
N SER A 43 9.42 2.59 -6.82
CA SER A 43 9.05 3.69 -5.94
C SER A 43 8.15 3.23 -4.78
N GLN A 44 8.43 2.06 -4.21
CA GLN A 44 7.68 1.49 -3.09
C GLN A 44 6.17 1.47 -3.32
N GLY A 45 5.74 1.08 -4.53
CA GLY A 45 4.34 0.78 -4.80
C GLY A 45 3.42 1.98 -4.87
N MET A 46 3.93 3.15 -5.26
CA MET A 46 3.07 4.21 -5.78
C MET A 46 2.20 3.61 -6.88
N GLY A 47 0.89 3.71 -6.75
CA GLY A 47 0.00 2.91 -7.57
C GLY A 47 -1.31 3.59 -7.86
N ASN A 48 -2.04 2.99 -8.79
CA ASN A 48 -3.32 3.50 -9.27
C ASN A 48 -4.31 2.34 -9.33
N PHE A 49 -5.56 2.59 -8.96
CA PHE A 49 -6.69 1.69 -9.18
C PHE A 49 -7.80 2.48 -9.88
N ILE A 50 -7.72 2.50 -11.21
CA ILE A 50 -8.51 3.39 -12.07
C ILE A 50 -9.77 2.68 -12.57
N ASP A 51 -10.89 3.38 -12.41
CA ASP A 51 -12.21 2.94 -12.86
C ASP A 51 -12.43 3.16 -14.38
N PRO A 52 -13.52 2.61 -14.96
CA PRO A 52 -13.82 2.82 -16.38
C PRO A 52 -14.11 4.28 -16.78
N ASN A 53 -14.31 5.18 -15.81
CA ASN A 53 -14.51 6.61 -16.02
C ASN A 53 -13.21 7.42 -15.86
N SER A 54 -12.07 6.75 -15.72
CA SER A 54 -10.74 7.34 -15.53
C SER A 54 -10.56 8.08 -14.20
N VAL A 55 -11.29 7.67 -13.17
CA VAL A 55 -11.11 8.12 -11.78
C VAL A 55 -10.20 7.13 -11.07
N ASP A 56 -9.16 7.63 -10.42
CA ASP A 56 -8.29 6.84 -9.57
C ASP A 56 -8.84 6.76 -8.14
N HIS A 57 -8.60 5.65 -7.47
CA HIS A 57 -9.05 5.39 -6.11
C HIS A 57 -7.90 5.03 -5.17
N MET A 58 -6.67 4.84 -5.66
CA MET A 58 -5.54 4.40 -4.85
C MET A 58 -4.38 5.38 -4.96
N TYR A 59 -3.68 5.60 -3.85
CA TYR A 59 -2.44 6.37 -3.83
C TYR A 59 -1.22 5.44 -3.73
N GLN A 60 -1.27 4.46 -2.82
CA GLN A 60 -0.14 3.55 -2.58
C GLN A 60 -0.58 2.15 -2.12
N ASN A 61 0.14 1.14 -2.60
CA ASN A 61 0.11 -0.22 -2.07
C ASN A 61 1.54 -0.74 -1.96
N TRP A 62 1.97 -1.17 -0.78
CA TRP A 62 3.31 -1.76 -0.69
C TRP A 62 3.50 -2.73 0.48
N TRP A 63 4.70 -3.32 0.52
CA TRP A 63 5.04 -4.44 1.39
C TRP A 63 6.32 -4.19 2.16
N TRP A 64 6.27 -4.45 3.46
CA TRP A 64 7.42 -4.43 4.36
C TRP A 64 7.58 -5.78 5.01
N PHE A 65 8.78 -6.05 5.48
CA PHE A 65 9.07 -7.23 6.28
C PHE A 65 10.09 -6.92 7.36
N ARG A 66 10.09 -7.73 8.40
CA ARG A 66 11.13 -7.76 9.43
C ARG A 66 11.39 -9.22 9.79
N THR A 67 12.63 -9.54 10.15
CA THR A 67 12.94 -10.83 10.78
C THR A 67 13.36 -10.68 12.23
N ASN A 68 13.43 -11.78 12.98
CA ASN A 68 14.00 -11.78 14.34
C ASN A 68 15.50 -11.42 14.40
N LEU A 69 16.15 -11.21 13.25
CA LEU A 69 17.54 -10.80 13.11
C LEU A 69 17.68 -9.31 12.73
N ASP A 70 16.56 -8.63 12.49
CA ASP A 70 16.50 -7.23 12.09
C ASP A 70 16.10 -6.34 13.29
N GLY A 71 16.50 -5.07 13.24
CA GLY A 71 16.17 -4.07 14.26
C GLY A 71 14.96 -3.18 13.94
N TYR A 72 14.41 -3.29 12.72
CA TYR A 72 13.33 -2.45 12.19
C TYR A 72 12.76 -3.09 10.90
N GLU A 73 11.62 -2.58 10.42
CA GLU A 73 10.99 -3.02 9.17
C GLU A 73 11.74 -2.52 7.93
N LYS A 74 11.79 -3.35 6.88
CA LYS A 74 12.39 -2.98 5.59
C LYS A 74 11.34 -3.13 4.49
N PRO A 75 11.24 -2.16 3.57
CA PRO A 75 10.43 -2.36 2.37
C PRO A 75 11.03 -3.50 1.54
N LEU A 76 10.19 -4.24 0.82
CA LEU A 76 10.70 -5.07 -0.27
C LEU A 76 11.39 -4.15 -1.28
N ALA A 77 12.62 -4.49 -1.67
CA ALA A 77 13.46 -3.62 -2.47
C ALA A 77 14.33 -4.39 -3.48
N ASN A 78 14.66 -5.65 -3.20
CA ASN A 78 15.56 -6.45 -4.01
C ASN A 78 14.79 -7.28 -5.03
N LEU A 79 14.20 -6.60 -6.01
CA LEU A 79 13.43 -7.20 -7.08
C LEU A 79 14.33 -8.06 -8.00
N VAL A 80 13.95 -9.32 -8.17
CA VAL A 80 14.61 -10.29 -9.03
C VAL A 80 13.95 -10.35 -10.40
N SER A 81 12.62 -10.37 -10.45
CA SER A 81 11.89 -10.46 -11.72
C SER A 81 10.46 -9.92 -11.62
N ILE A 82 10.00 -9.37 -12.74
CA ILE A 82 8.59 -9.10 -13.04
C ILE A 82 8.19 -10.01 -14.20
N MET A 83 7.18 -10.84 -14.00
CA MET A 83 6.70 -11.78 -15.01
C MET A 83 5.22 -11.51 -15.28
N SER A 84 4.87 -11.05 -16.48
CA SER A 84 3.47 -10.91 -16.89
C SER A 84 2.83 -12.28 -17.03
N GLY A 85 1.64 -12.44 -16.45
CA GLY A 85 0.76 -13.60 -16.64
C GLY A 85 -0.35 -13.35 -17.68
N GLY A 86 -0.28 -12.21 -18.39
CA GLY A 86 -1.31 -11.72 -19.29
C GLY A 86 -1.60 -10.23 -19.07
N ALA A 87 -2.70 -9.75 -19.64
CA ALA A 87 -3.10 -8.35 -19.51
C ALA A 87 -3.56 -7.98 -18.09
N ASN A 88 -4.00 -8.96 -17.29
CA ASN A 88 -4.62 -8.74 -15.99
C ASN A 88 -3.88 -9.40 -14.83
N SER A 89 -2.69 -9.95 -15.05
CA SER A 89 -1.90 -10.54 -13.97
C SER A 89 -0.39 -10.35 -14.12
N VAL A 90 0.30 -10.28 -12.99
CA VAL A 90 1.76 -10.20 -12.89
C VAL A 90 2.25 -10.93 -11.66
N ASN A 91 3.40 -11.58 -11.77
CA ASN A 91 4.15 -12.13 -10.66
C ASN A 91 5.42 -11.30 -10.41
N LEU A 92 5.64 -10.93 -9.17
CA LEU A 92 6.86 -10.30 -8.69
C LEU A 92 7.64 -11.30 -7.83
N VAL A 93 8.95 -11.32 -8.01
CA VAL A 93 9.86 -12.12 -7.17
C VAL A 93 10.92 -11.22 -6.58
N PHE A 94 11.11 -11.30 -5.26
CA PHE A 94 12.17 -10.59 -4.54
C PHE A 94 13.02 -11.59 -3.75
N THR A 95 14.29 -11.26 -3.56
CA THR A 95 15.18 -11.98 -2.65
C THR A 95 15.76 -11.02 -1.64
N GLU A 96 15.49 -11.27 -0.37
CA GLU A 96 15.83 -10.34 0.70
C GLU A 96 16.77 -10.97 1.73
N SER A 97 17.48 -10.10 2.44
CA SER A 97 18.37 -10.51 3.54
C SER A 97 17.61 -10.55 4.88
N ALA A 98 17.96 -11.53 5.72
CA ALA A 98 17.49 -11.61 7.11
C ALA A 98 18.66 -11.26 8.05
N GLY A 99 18.67 -10.07 8.65
CA GLY A 99 19.87 -9.53 9.29
C GLY A 99 21.06 -9.53 8.32
N ASN A 100 22.17 -10.15 8.73
CA ASN A 100 23.39 -10.28 7.91
C ASN A 100 23.39 -11.49 6.95
N LEU A 101 22.27 -12.22 6.85
CA LEU A 101 22.16 -13.39 5.98
C LEU A 101 21.68 -12.96 4.59
N SER A 102 22.60 -12.84 3.64
CA SER A 102 22.27 -12.42 2.28
C SER A 102 21.37 -13.43 1.55
N ASN A 103 20.35 -12.93 0.85
CA ASN A 103 19.40 -13.74 0.05
C ASN A 103 18.79 -14.91 0.84
N ALA A 104 18.42 -14.64 2.09
CA ALA A 104 17.88 -15.65 3.00
C ALA A 104 16.38 -15.91 2.78
N LEU A 105 15.65 -14.94 2.24
CA LEU A 105 14.22 -15.01 2.04
C LEU A 105 13.87 -14.85 0.56
N LEU A 106 12.96 -15.69 0.08
CA LEU A 106 12.34 -15.56 -1.24
C LEU A 106 10.90 -15.09 -1.06
N PHE A 107 10.58 -13.90 -1.58
CA PHE A 107 9.22 -13.38 -1.62
C PHE A 107 8.65 -13.55 -3.03
N LYS A 108 7.39 -13.98 -3.12
CA LYS A 108 6.61 -13.95 -4.36
C LYS A 108 5.31 -13.22 -4.10
N ILE A 109 4.94 -12.34 -5.01
CA ILE A 109 3.69 -11.57 -4.96
C ILE A 109 3.01 -11.66 -6.31
N ASP A 110 1.83 -12.25 -6.34
CA ASP A 110 1.03 -12.54 -7.51
C ASP A 110 -0.20 -11.64 -7.52
N TYR A 111 -0.23 -10.68 -8.45
CA TYR A 111 -1.35 -9.78 -8.63
C TYR A 111 -2.25 -10.29 -9.75
N THR A 112 -3.56 -10.27 -9.52
CA THR A 112 -4.58 -10.52 -10.55
C THR A 112 -5.73 -9.53 -10.43
N LEU A 113 -5.91 -8.70 -11.45
CA LEU A 113 -7.03 -7.77 -11.58
C LEU A 113 -8.24 -8.47 -12.21
N THR A 114 -9.40 -8.29 -11.59
CA THR A 114 -10.70 -8.75 -12.09
C THR A 114 -11.72 -7.62 -12.05
N GLY A 115 -12.00 -7.02 -13.21
CA GLY A 115 -13.18 -6.18 -13.40
C GLY A 115 -14.46 -7.02 -13.49
N VAL A 116 -15.31 -6.97 -12.46
CA VAL A 116 -16.56 -7.75 -12.36
C VAL A 116 -17.68 -7.09 -13.15
N SER A 117 -17.77 -5.76 -13.09
CA SER A 117 -18.71 -4.93 -13.83
C SER A 117 -18.13 -3.54 -14.05
N SER A 118 -18.87 -2.61 -14.67
CA SER A 118 -18.44 -1.21 -14.77
C SER A 118 -18.39 -0.48 -13.43
N THR A 119 -18.98 -1.03 -12.37
CA THR A 119 -19.05 -0.42 -11.03
C THR A 119 -18.36 -1.25 -9.96
N GLN A 120 -17.70 -2.36 -10.32
CA GLN A 120 -17.00 -3.18 -9.35
C GLN A 120 -15.81 -3.91 -9.97
N ALA A 121 -14.67 -3.85 -9.28
CA ALA A 121 -13.49 -4.63 -9.58
C ALA A 121 -12.73 -4.98 -8.31
N TYR A 122 -11.87 -5.99 -8.38
CA TYR A 122 -10.92 -6.28 -7.32
C TYR A 122 -9.56 -6.68 -7.88
N VAL A 123 -8.51 -6.37 -7.14
CA VAL A 123 -7.20 -7.01 -7.29
C VAL A 123 -7.05 -8.04 -6.17
N SER A 124 -6.76 -9.28 -6.56
CA SER A 124 -6.31 -10.33 -5.65
C SER A 124 -4.78 -10.35 -5.68
N ILE A 125 -4.17 -10.34 -4.50
CA ILE A 125 -2.73 -10.30 -4.29
C ILE A 125 -2.35 -11.48 -3.41
N ASP A 126 -1.98 -12.59 -4.04
CA ASP A 126 -1.48 -13.77 -3.33
C ASP A 126 0.01 -13.59 -3.07
N TRP A 127 0.48 -14.00 -1.90
CA TRP A 127 1.87 -13.79 -1.52
C TRP A 127 2.45 -14.99 -0.78
N SER A 128 3.77 -15.15 -0.88
CA SER A 128 4.52 -16.14 -0.11
C SER A 128 5.90 -15.65 0.26
N VAL A 129 6.39 -16.13 1.41
CA VAL A 129 7.74 -15.91 1.93
C VAL A 129 8.33 -17.26 2.29
N GLN A 130 9.46 -17.60 1.71
CA GLN A 130 10.17 -18.85 1.97
C GLN A 130 11.55 -18.59 2.55
N ASN A 131 11.93 -19.33 3.60
CA ASN A 131 13.31 -19.38 4.06
C ASN A 131 14.12 -20.28 3.13
N ILE A 132 15.06 -19.68 2.39
CA ILE A 132 15.93 -20.35 1.42
C ILE A 132 17.41 -20.39 1.87
N TYR A 133 17.70 -19.95 3.11
CA TYR A 133 19.06 -19.85 3.59
C TYR A 133 19.67 -21.21 3.99
N GLY A 134 20.30 -21.87 3.03
CA GLY A 134 20.84 -23.22 3.22
C GLY A 134 22.20 -23.33 3.92
N GLN A 135 22.91 -22.22 4.18
CA GLN A 135 24.28 -22.28 4.72
C GLN A 135 24.31 -22.72 6.19
N ILE A 136 23.37 -22.22 6.98
CA ILE A 136 23.16 -22.63 8.38
C ILE A 136 21.64 -22.73 8.57
N PRO A 137 21.07 -23.94 8.71
CA PRO A 137 19.64 -24.11 8.95
C PRO A 137 19.30 -23.52 10.31
N GLN A 138 18.87 -22.26 10.31
CA GLN A 138 18.36 -21.56 11.48
C GLN A 138 16.92 -21.13 11.19
N PRO A 139 15.99 -21.35 12.14
CA PRO A 139 14.64 -20.82 11.99
C PRO A 139 14.69 -19.30 11.91
N ILE A 140 13.97 -18.75 10.92
CA ILE A 140 13.80 -17.30 10.75
C ILE A 140 12.35 -16.98 11.05
N THR A 141 12.11 -16.19 12.08
CA THR A 141 10.78 -15.61 12.31
C THR A 141 10.64 -14.40 11.42
N VAL A 142 9.63 -14.41 10.55
CA VAL A 142 9.28 -13.33 9.64
C VAL A 142 8.01 -12.66 10.11
N ASP A 143 8.05 -11.34 10.19
CA ASP A 143 6.91 -10.44 10.20
C ASP A 143 6.74 -9.87 8.79
N PHE A 144 5.56 -10.00 8.22
CA PHE A 144 5.24 -9.49 6.89
C PHE A 144 4.08 -8.50 6.99
N PHE A 145 4.20 -7.38 6.30
CA PHE A 145 3.28 -6.25 6.41
C PHE A 145 2.76 -5.84 5.04
N ALA A 146 1.46 -5.56 4.96
CA ALA A 146 0.81 -4.99 3.79
C ALA A 146 0.24 -3.62 4.13
N TYR A 147 0.68 -2.58 3.42
CA TYR A 147 0.22 -1.21 3.57
C TYR A 147 -0.74 -0.85 2.44
N SER A 148 -1.83 -0.15 2.76
CA SER A 148 -2.71 0.45 1.76
C SER A 148 -3.03 1.90 2.09
N ASP A 149 -3.11 2.67 1.02
CA ASP A 149 -3.42 4.08 1.02
C ASP A 149 -4.35 4.36 -0.17
N PHE A 150 -5.55 4.84 0.12
CA PHE A 150 -6.59 5.07 -0.88
C PHE A 150 -7.00 6.53 -0.86
N ASP A 151 -6.81 7.19 -2.01
CA ASP A 151 -7.40 8.48 -2.33
C ASP A 151 -8.72 8.23 -3.08
N LEU A 152 -9.82 7.97 -2.37
CA LEU A 152 -11.06 7.65 -3.07
C LEU A 152 -11.50 8.84 -3.91
N ASN A 153 -12.01 8.54 -5.10
CA ASN A 153 -12.46 9.52 -6.08
C ASN A 153 -11.37 10.53 -6.51
N GLY A 154 -10.09 10.18 -6.29
CA GLY A 154 -8.93 10.97 -6.65
C GLY A 154 -8.60 12.09 -5.67
N THR A 155 -9.09 12.00 -4.41
CA THR A 155 -8.78 12.99 -3.38
C THR A 155 -8.42 12.35 -2.04
N PRO A 156 -7.43 12.86 -1.30
CA PRO A 156 -7.02 12.33 0.01
C PRO A 156 -7.86 12.83 1.19
N GLY A 157 -8.77 13.79 0.98
CA GLY A 157 -9.31 14.62 2.07
C GLY A 157 -10.60 14.12 2.72
N GLY A 158 -11.22 13.06 2.20
CA GLY A 158 -12.60 12.68 2.49
C GLY A 158 -12.79 11.21 2.88
N ASP A 159 -11.72 10.44 2.95
CA ASP A 159 -11.79 9.00 3.17
C ASP A 159 -12.13 8.70 4.63
N SER A 160 -13.08 7.80 4.83
CA SER A 160 -13.30 7.17 6.13
C SER A 160 -12.82 5.74 6.05
N ALA A 161 -12.11 5.26 7.07
CA ALA A 161 -11.73 3.86 7.17
C ALA A 161 -12.09 3.28 8.53
N PHE A 162 -12.59 2.04 8.54
CA PHE A 162 -12.92 1.29 9.74
C PHE A 162 -12.81 -0.20 9.48
N ALA A 163 -12.67 -1.01 10.54
CA ALA A 163 -12.63 -2.45 10.40
C ALA A 163 -14.03 -3.04 10.58
N LEU A 164 -14.43 -3.84 9.62
CA LEU A 164 -15.60 -4.72 9.73
C LEU A 164 -15.26 -5.98 10.52
N SER A 165 -14.00 -6.42 10.46
CA SER A 165 -13.48 -7.57 11.19
C SER A 165 -11.95 -7.48 11.35
N PRO A 166 -11.31 -8.37 12.14
CA PRO A 166 -9.85 -8.47 12.28
C PRO A 166 -9.04 -8.62 10.98
N PHE A 167 -9.69 -8.91 9.85
CA PHE A 167 -9.07 -9.15 8.56
C PHE A 167 -9.74 -8.37 7.43
N ASP A 168 -10.63 -7.42 7.75
CA ASP A 168 -11.43 -6.69 6.77
C ASP A 168 -11.51 -5.22 7.17
N VAL A 169 -10.82 -4.38 6.41
CA VAL A 169 -10.82 -2.92 6.55
C VAL A 169 -11.59 -2.33 5.37
N GLN A 170 -12.63 -1.56 5.68
CA GLN A 170 -13.43 -0.87 4.67
C GLN A 170 -13.09 0.63 4.66
N TYR A 171 -12.86 1.14 3.47
CA TYR A 171 -12.78 2.56 3.14
C TYR A 171 -14.08 3.03 2.50
N SER A 172 -14.47 4.26 2.73
CA SER A 172 -15.62 4.85 2.07
C SER A 172 -15.50 6.36 1.90
N GLU A 173 -15.91 6.85 0.73
CA GLU A 173 -16.15 8.26 0.45
C GLU A 173 -17.35 8.39 -0.49
N GLY A 174 -18.39 9.09 -0.03
CA GLY A 174 -19.64 9.23 -0.78
C GLY A 174 -20.30 7.87 -1.06
N SER A 175 -20.40 7.50 -2.33
CA SER A 175 -20.93 6.20 -2.79
C SER A 175 -19.83 5.23 -3.24
N THR A 176 -18.57 5.56 -3.03
CA THR A 176 -17.43 4.70 -3.36
C THR A 176 -16.98 4.00 -2.09
N VAL A 177 -16.83 2.68 -2.18
CA VAL A 177 -16.38 1.82 -1.07
C VAL A 177 -15.22 0.97 -1.55
N VAL A 178 -14.22 0.80 -0.69
CA VAL A 178 -13.14 -0.17 -0.91
C VAL A 178 -13.01 -1.11 0.26
N ASP A 179 -13.12 -2.41 0.01
CA ASP A 179 -12.82 -3.44 1.02
C ASP A 179 -11.40 -3.96 0.83
N VAL A 180 -10.61 -3.93 1.89
CA VAL A 180 -9.26 -4.49 1.97
C VAL A 180 -9.30 -5.72 2.88
N ILE A 181 -9.30 -6.89 2.26
CA ILE A 181 -9.57 -8.17 2.92
C ILE A 181 -8.29 -9.02 2.94
N ALA A 182 -7.78 -9.26 4.14
CA ALA A 182 -6.61 -10.08 4.42
C ALA A 182 -6.99 -11.56 4.63
N SER A 183 -6.07 -12.48 4.27
CA SER A 183 -6.17 -13.87 4.71
C SER A 183 -5.91 -13.97 6.22
N SER A 184 -6.75 -14.74 6.94
CA SER A 184 -6.68 -14.82 8.41
C SER A 184 -5.57 -15.74 8.96
N GLY A 185 -4.99 -16.61 8.12
CA GLY A 185 -3.92 -17.53 8.55
C GLY A 185 -2.67 -16.77 8.97
N ASN A 186 -2.17 -16.99 10.19
CA ASN A 186 -1.00 -16.30 10.76
C ASN A 186 -1.13 -14.77 10.87
N LEU A 187 -2.33 -14.22 10.69
CA LEU A 187 -2.61 -12.80 10.82
C LEU A 187 -2.56 -12.40 12.31
N LEU A 188 -1.78 -11.37 12.63
CA LEU A 188 -1.71 -10.80 13.97
C LEU A 188 -2.77 -9.71 14.19
N GLY A 189 -3.09 -8.96 13.12
CA GLY A 189 -4.12 -7.94 13.15
C GLY A 189 -3.87 -6.86 12.12
N TYR A 190 -4.43 -5.68 12.39
CA TYR A 190 -4.31 -4.49 11.59
C TYR A 190 -4.10 -3.25 12.47
N ASP A 191 -3.66 -2.16 11.86
CA ASP A 191 -3.86 -0.79 12.36
C ASP A 191 -4.45 0.07 11.22
N ILE A 192 -5.22 1.10 11.59
CA ILE A 192 -5.70 2.17 10.71
C ILE A 192 -5.27 3.51 11.29
N ASP A 193 -4.73 4.42 10.49
CA ASP A 193 -4.44 5.79 10.91
C ASP A 193 -4.41 6.73 9.69
N ASN A 194 -4.32 8.03 9.94
CA ASN A 194 -4.15 9.00 8.87
C ASN A 194 -2.74 8.94 8.27
N PHE A 195 -2.62 9.17 6.97
CA PHE A 195 -1.34 9.40 6.32
C PHE A 195 -0.62 10.62 6.95
N PRO A 196 0.71 10.60 7.12
CA PRO A 196 1.65 9.51 6.84
C PRO A 196 2.00 8.65 8.08
N SER A 197 1.14 8.58 9.10
CA SER A 197 1.51 8.02 10.42
C SER A 197 1.99 6.57 10.35
N LEU A 198 1.22 5.65 9.75
CA LEU A 198 1.62 4.24 9.64
C LEU A 198 2.84 4.05 8.72
N LEU A 199 2.91 4.83 7.63
CA LEU A 199 4.06 4.79 6.72
C LEU A 199 5.35 5.23 7.42
N ASN A 200 5.28 6.22 8.31
CA ASN A 200 6.42 6.64 9.12
C ASN A 200 6.86 5.54 10.09
N LEU A 201 5.92 4.84 10.74
CA LEU A 201 6.24 3.72 11.62
C LEU A 201 6.91 2.56 10.87
N LEU A 202 6.49 2.28 9.62
CA LEU A 202 7.09 1.24 8.79
C LEU A 202 8.49 1.61 8.25
N ASN A 203 8.86 2.89 8.24
CA ASN A 203 10.12 3.37 7.66
C ASN A 203 11.08 3.98 8.69
N ASP A 204 10.71 3.99 9.97
CA ASP A 204 11.59 4.49 11.02
C ASP A 204 12.66 3.43 11.40
N SER A 205 13.49 3.77 12.39
CA SER A 205 14.56 2.89 12.87
C SER A 205 14.15 2.08 14.11
N ALA A 206 12.86 1.96 14.39
CA ALA A 206 12.29 1.22 15.50
C ALA A 206 11.50 0.01 15.00
N VAL A 207 11.15 -0.87 15.94
CA VAL A 207 10.31 -2.03 15.68
C VAL A 207 8.85 -1.59 15.76
N TYR A 208 8.12 -1.75 14.67
CA TYR A 208 6.67 -1.62 14.65
C TYR A 208 5.95 -2.97 14.76
N ASN A 209 4.83 -3.01 15.46
CA ASN A 209 3.89 -4.13 15.43
C ASN A 209 2.47 -3.56 15.46
N VAL A 210 1.57 -4.15 14.69
CA VAL A 210 0.16 -3.79 14.74
C VAL A 210 -0.37 -4.04 16.15
N SER A 211 -1.27 -3.16 16.59
CA SER A 211 -1.81 -3.15 17.94
C SER A 211 -3.34 -3.15 17.98
N GLY A 212 -4.01 -3.15 16.82
CA GLY A 212 -5.44 -2.94 16.72
C GLY A 212 -5.80 -1.45 16.82
N LEU A 213 -4.87 -0.57 16.47
CA LEU A 213 -5.03 0.88 16.56
C LEU A 213 -6.09 1.36 15.56
N MET A 214 -7.02 2.17 16.06
CA MET A 214 -7.96 2.97 15.27
C MET A 214 -8.17 4.33 15.95
N PRO A 215 -7.23 5.26 15.80
CA PRO A 215 -7.20 6.48 16.58
C PRO A 215 -8.10 7.57 15.96
N SER A 216 -8.38 7.50 14.66
CA SER A 216 -9.23 8.44 13.94
C SER A 216 -10.56 7.81 13.55
N THR A 217 -11.65 8.43 13.99
CA THR A 217 -13.01 8.20 13.44
C THR A 217 -13.44 9.38 12.57
N VAL A 218 -12.51 10.27 12.22
CA VAL A 218 -12.80 11.46 11.42
C VAL A 218 -12.34 11.19 9.99
N PRO A 219 -13.16 11.52 8.98
CA PRO A 219 -12.72 11.43 7.59
C PRO A 219 -11.45 12.24 7.34
N GLY A 220 -10.56 11.72 6.49
CA GLY A 220 -9.26 12.29 6.18
C GLY A 220 -8.52 11.41 5.16
N ASP A 221 -7.19 11.50 5.17
CA ASP A 221 -6.31 10.71 4.31
C ASP A 221 -6.00 9.40 5.04
N MET A 222 -6.75 8.34 4.75
CA MET A 222 -6.76 7.14 5.58
C MET A 222 -5.82 6.06 5.04
N THR A 223 -5.13 5.38 5.96
CA THR A 223 -4.18 4.31 5.64
C THR A 223 -4.44 3.10 6.53
N ASN A 224 -4.07 1.91 6.07
CA ASN A 224 -4.14 0.70 6.88
C ASN A 224 -2.90 -0.17 6.69
N VAL A 225 -2.56 -0.92 7.74
CA VAL A 225 -1.53 -1.95 7.70
C VAL A 225 -2.09 -3.26 8.25
N PHE A 226 -1.84 -4.37 7.56
CA PHE A 226 -1.99 -5.72 8.11
C PHE A 226 -0.62 -6.33 8.44
N GLN A 227 -0.54 -7.19 9.46
CA GLN A 227 0.69 -7.91 9.81
C GLN A 227 0.44 -9.42 9.97
N TRP A 228 1.30 -10.22 9.36
CA TRP A 228 1.39 -11.67 9.54
C TRP A 228 2.71 -12.06 10.18
N ARG A 229 2.74 -13.18 10.92
CA ARG A 229 3.97 -13.71 11.52
C ARG A 229 4.07 -15.23 11.45
N ALA A 230 5.23 -15.73 11.07
CA ALA A 230 5.57 -17.15 11.23
C ALA A 230 7.07 -17.38 11.45
N THR A 231 7.40 -18.49 12.11
CA THR A 231 8.77 -19.01 12.18
C THR A 231 8.97 -20.06 11.10
N LEU A 232 9.96 -19.83 10.22
CA LEU A 232 10.24 -20.65 9.05
C LEU A 232 11.55 -21.41 9.22
N ASN A 233 11.50 -22.73 9.25
CA ASN A 233 12.69 -23.55 9.03
C ASN A 233 13.13 -23.47 7.56
N LEU A 234 14.32 -23.99 7.24
CA LEU A 234 14.79 -24.04 5.87
C LEU A 234 13.79 -24.79 4.97
N GLY A 235 13.33 -24.13 3.91
CA GLY A 235 12.33 -24.64 2.97
C GLY A 235 10.88 -24.34 3.35
N ASP A 236 10.60 -23.99 4.61
CA ASP A 236 9.25 -23.63 5.05
C ASP A 236 8.79 -22.33 4.37
N THR A 237 7.49 -22.27 4.09
CA THR A 237 6.84 -21.15 3.43
C THR A 237 5.69 -20.63 4.29
N LEU A 238 5.67 -19.33 4.55
CA LEU A 238 4.49 -18.60 4.98
C LEU A 238 3.79 -18.07 3.72
N SER A 239 2.48 -18.23 3.61
CA SER A 239 1.70 -17.71 2.49
C SER A 239 0.36 -17.16 2.95
N GLY A 240 -0.19 -16.25 2.16
CA GLY A 240 -1.51 -15.68 2.38
C GLY A 240 -1.96 -14.89 1.17
N GLY A 241 -2.95 -14.03 1.38
CA GLY A 241 -3.46 -13.16 0.32
C GLY A 241 -4.07 -11.89 0.87
N LEU A 242 -4.18 -10.91 -0.01
CA LEU A 242 -4.89 -9.66 0.19
C LEU A 242 -5.83 -9.45 -1.00
N ARG A 243 -7.05 -9.01 -0.76
CA ARG A 243 -7.96 -8.56 -1.81
C ARG A 243 -8.32 -7.10 -1.57
N LYS A 244 -8.21 -6.29 -2.61
CA LYS A 244 -8.70 -4.91 -2.62
C LYS A 244 -9.85 -4.81 -3.61
N MET A 245 -11.05 -4.52 -3.13
CA MET A 245 -12.26 -4.50 -3.96
C MET A 245 -12.87 -3.10 -3.97
N VAL A 246 -12.88 -2.46 -5.13
CA VAL A 246 -13.55 -1.18 -5.35
C VAL A 246 -14.99 -1.42 -5.79
N THR A 247 -15.95 -0.78 -5.12
CA THR A 247 -17.37 -0.78 -5.48
C THR A 247 -17.87 0.66 -5.61
N LEU A 248 -18.37 1.01 -6.79
CA LEU A 248 -18.96 2.31 -7.11
C LEU A 248 -20.48 2.27 -6.94
N GLY A 249 -21.08 3.39 -6.53
CA GLY A 249 -22.53 3.48 -6.35
C GLY A 249 -23.05 2.60 -5.22
N ALA A 250 -22.19 2.25 -4.26
CA ALA A 250 -22.58 1.54 -3.06
C ALA A 250 -23.62 2.38 -2.29
N PRO A 251 -24.62 1.74 -1.64
CA PRO A 251 -25.45 2.43 -0.67
C PRO A 251 -24.53 3.09 0.37
N PRO A 252 -24.83 4.32 0.82
CA PRO A 252 -23.99 4.98 1.81
C PRO A 252 -23.83 4.06 3.03
N GLY A 253 -22.58 3.82 3.43
CA GLY A 253 -22.24 3.08 4.65
C GLY A 253 -22.76 3.80 5.91
N PRO A 254 -22.50 3.27 7.11
CA PRO A 254 -22.80 3.99 8.34
C PRO A 254 -22.11 5.35 8.30
N VAL A 255 -22.90 6.43 8.16
CA VAL A 255 -22.39 7.80 8.11
C VAL A 255 -21.78 8.10 9.47
N ILE A 256 -20.45 8.17 9.56
CA ILE A 256 -19.77 8.71 10.74
C ILE A 256 -19.88 10.23 10.60
N PRO A 257 -20.69 10.93 11.42
CA PRO A 257 -20.94 12.35 11.21
C PRO A 257 -19.65 13.13 11.40
N GLU A 258 -19.32 14.00 10.44
CA GLU A 258 -18.22 14.93 10.58
C GLU A 258 -18.40 15.78 11.86
N PRO A 259 -17.32 16.19 12.54
CA PRO A 259 -17.40 17.02 13.74
C PRO A 259 -18.27 18.27 13.58
N GLY A 260 -18.36 18.83 12.37
CA GLY A 260 -19.23 19.96 12.03
C GLY A 260 -20.72 19.65 12.16
N THR A 261 -21.15 18.42 11.88
CA THR A 261 -22.54 17.98 12.02
C THR A 261 -22.99 18.00 13.47
N TRP A 262 -22.12 17.58 14.40
CA TRP A 262 -22.38 17.66 15.84
C TRP A 262 -22.43 19.11 16.35
N ALA A 263 -21.52 19.96 15.87
CA ALA A 263 -21.51 21.38 16.21
C ALA A 263 -22.79 22.08 15.74
N LEU A 264 -23.31 21.75 14.55
CA LEU A 264 -24.58 22.27 14.03
C LEU A 264 -25.80 21.74 14.80
N MET A 265 -25.81 20.45 15.16
CA MET A 265 -26.90 19.88 15.96
C MET A 265 -26.96 20.48 17.37
N LEU A 266 -25.81 20.65 18.03
CA LEU A 266 -25.75 21.24 19.37
C LEU A 266 -26.04 22.75 19.36
N SER A 267 -25.56 23.47 18.34
CA SER A 267 -25.86 24.90 18.19
C SER A 267 -27.30 25.19 17.76
N GLY A 268 -27.97 24.25 17.07
CA GLY A 268 -29.40 24.34 16.75
C GLY A 268 -30.31 24.15 17.97
N LEU A 269 -29.89 23.38 18.97
CA LEU A 269 -30.64 23.17 20.22
C LEU A 269 -30.41 24.27 21.26
N ALA A 270 -29.25 24.96 21.23
CA ALA A 270 -28.93 26.06 22.13
C ALA A 270 -29.98 27.21 22.16
N PRO A 271 -30.48 27.73 21.02
CA PRO A 271 -31.50 28.77 21.03
C PRO A 271 -32.87 28.26 21.54
N VAL A 272 -33.18 26.97 21.39
CA VAL A 272 -34.43 26.37 21.91
C VAL A 272 -34.37 26.28 23.45
N ALA A 273 -33.26 25.82 24.00
CA ALA A 273 -33.04 25.77 25.45
C ALA A 273 -33.05 27.18 26.09
N LEU A 274 -32.44 28.17 25.43
CA LEU A 274 -32.45 29.57 25.88
C LEU A 274 -33.86 30.20 25.83
N ARG A 275 -34.71 29.78 24.89
CA ARG A 275 -36.09 30.29 24.76
C ARG A 275 -37.04 29.68 25.78
N LEU A 276 -36.81 28.42 26.18
CA LEU A 276 -37.56 27.76 27.25
C LEU A 276 -37.22 28.34 28.64
N ARG A 277 -35.96 28.72 28.86
CA ARG A 277 -35.53 29.40 30.09
C ARG A 277 -36.11 30.79 30.32
N LYS A 278 -36.59 31.48 29.27
CA LYS A 278 -37.24 32.80 29.37
C LYS A 278 -38.75 32.72 29.65
N LYS A 279 -39.34 31.53 29.65
CA LYS A 279 -40.78 31.31 29.88
C LYS A 279 -41.09 30.62 31.23
N ALA A 280 -40.07 30.27 32.00
CA ALA A 280 -40.17 29.91 33.41
C ALA A 280 -39.78 31.13 34.26
#